data_AF-L1LA26-F1
#
_entry.id   AF-L1LA26-F1
#
_cell.length_a   1.000
_cell.length_b   1.000
_cell.length_c   1.000
_cell.angle_alpha   90.00
_cell.angle_beta   90.00
_cell.angle_gamma   90.00
#
_symmetry.space_group_name_H-M   'P 1'
#
loop_
_entity.id
_entity.type
_entity.pdbx_description
1 polymer ?
#
loop_
_entity_poly.entity_id
_entity_poly.type
_entity_poly.pdbx_seq_one_letter_code
_entity_poly.pdbx_strand_id
1 'polypeptide(L)'
;MDEGVTIDISKHSGSGGQAQKDDSKGYYYTSSSGGRVNLTDEWYPDPEGTYRKLTHGLKGEYKIGNIKEVTPQNGFPSLDKYSSVSVFFWSEDSTCSTPLLIQLGDGDTSVYYTSAAGNSNWTNVSISEGNFRKEPNKQNCIRNKAHTFNISEKNGYQCPNCTGISILIISQHEDNYDYYAHYVLASRLGSFSTTSFKDDKNWQLGLPSVKNVQSISVYWTKSGGKPLLIHYEQGFHERSWFRRNTTDGSTWSEIGKADPNLPEHTSDDGKIKKLLEEASYYPLIIPDLFMPADAHYPDGNMSINITVRNAPLGNGYWKYKHSLRGGLFKLKGVEHNGNVLDGITPPDYILGSITAFYQGDDPYSLKNLIMVELEKRGTASNDYLYYIRQENSQNSWTLLGRQEKTGKLENDELTNQLNQLKNELNLGADEDVHPSADPQKQVIINAVGGTVGGLVVAGALVALVKVFWPAIVASFSAL
;
A
#
# COMPACT_ATOMS: atom_id res chain seq x y z
N MET A 1 34.72 -27.73 -6.97
CA MET A 1 33.60 -27.04 -7.62
C MET A 1 32.87 -26.35 -6.50
N ASP A 2 32.75 -25.02 -6.54
CA ASP A 2 32.01 -24.31 -5.49
C ASP A 2 30.54 -24.72 -5.60
N GLU A 3 30.06 -25.41 -4.58
CA GLU A 3 28.65 -25.80 -4.49
C GLU A 3 27.82 -24.51 -4.42
N GLY A 4 26.91 -24.32 -5.38
CA GLY A 4 26.07 -23.13 -5.42
C GLY A 4 25.18 -22.99 -4.18
N VAL A 5 24.72 -21.76 -3.91
CA VAL A 5 23.83 -21.46 -2.80
C VAL A 5 22.44 -22.04 -3.07
N THR A 6 21.89 -22.75 -2.10
CA THR A 6 20.51 -23.25 -2.17
C THR A 6 19.55 -22.18 -1.66
N ILE A 7 18.66 -21.70 -2.52
CA ILE A 7 17.58 -20.79 -2.13
C ILE A 7 16.45 -21.61 -1.50
N ASP A 8 16.00 -21.20 -0.33
CA ASP A 8 14.91 -21.83 0.41
C ASP A 8 13.71 -20.88 0.39
N ILE A 9 12.75 -21.17 -0.48
CA ILE A 9 11.60 -20.28 -0.75
C ILE A 9 10.53 -20.34 0.36
N SER A 10 10.71 -21.20 1.36
CA SER A 10 9.89 -21.18 2.58
C SER A 10 10.31 -20.09 3.58
N LYS A 11 11.49 -19.49 3.37
CA LYS A 11 12.03 -18.44 4.26
C LYS A 11 11.40 -17.09 3.95
N HIS A 12 10.79 -16.48 4.97
CA HIS A 12 10.19 -15.16 4.86
C HIS A 12 10.32 -14.36 6.16
N SER A 13 10.08 -13.05 6.10
CA SER A 13 9.89 -12.18 7.27
C SER A 13 8.78 -12.76 8.17
N GLY A 14 9.12 -13.06 9.43
CA GLY A 14 8.16 -13.62 10.40
C GLY A 14 8.11 -15.16 10.50
N SER A 15 8.96 -15.90 9.79
CA SER A 15 9.05 -17.38 9.83
C SER A 15 9.63 -17.97 11.14
N GLY A 16 9.31 -17.39 12.31
CA GLY A 16 9.67 -17.96 13.61
C GLY A 16 11.18 -18.01 13.91
N GLY A 17 11.93 -17.00 13.47
CA GLY A 17 13.38 -16.87 13.74
C GLY A 17 14.28 -17.52 12.69
N GLN A 18 13.73 -18.04 11.58
CA GLN A 18 14.53 -18.60 10.50
C GLN A 18 15.21 -17.55 9.61
N ALA A 19 14.69 -16.31 9.62
CA ALA A 19 15.34 -15.15 9.03
C ALA A 19 15.92 -14.27 10.15
N GLN A 20 17.16 -13.86 9.98
CA GLN A 20 17.86 -12.90 10.82
C GLN A 20 17.63 -11.49 10.29
N LYS A 21 17.58 -10.52 11.20
CA LYS A 21 17.53 -9.11 10.86
C LYS A 21 18.95 -8.62 10.56
N ASP A 22 19.14 -7.95 9.43
CA ASP A 22 20.36 -7.20 9.13
C ASP A 22 20.14 -5.77 9.60
N ASP A 23 21.03 -5.25 10.44
CA ASP A 23 20.85 -3.97 11.12
C ASP A 23 20.49 -2.83 10.16
N SER A 24 20.89 -2.84 8.89
CA SER A 24 20.59 -1.74 7.96
C SER A 24 19.88 -2.11 6.65
N LYS A 25 19.60 -3.40 6.37
CA LYS A 25 19.16 -3.84 5.02
C LYS A 25 18.03 -4.87 4.97
N GLY A 26 17.25 -5.00 6.04
CA GLY A 26 16.06 -5.87 6.07
C GLY A 26 16.34 -7.26 6.66
N TYR A 27 15.84 -8.31 6.02
CA TYR A 27 15.97 -9.69 6.52
C TYR A 27 16.96 -10.49 5.68
N TYR A 28 17.59 -11.49 6.27
CA TYR A 28 18.44 -12.44 5.54
C TYR A 28 18.44 -13.81 6.22
N TYR A 29 18.96 -14.82 5.53
CA TYR A 29 19.32 -16.09 6.14
C TYR A 29 20.62 -16.61 5.52
N THR A 30 21.30 -17.49 6.24
CA THR A 30 22.45 -18.22 5.72
C THR A 30 21.95 -19.55 5.16
N SER A 31 22.23 -19.83 3.90
CA SER A 31 21.81 -21.09 3.28
C SER A 31 22.54 -22.27 3.89
N SER A 32 21.93 -23.46 3.85
CA SER A 32 22.54 -24.70 4.32
C SER A 32 23.79 -25.09 3.52
N SER A 33 23.92 -24.64 2.26
CA SER A 33 25.15 -24.80 1.46
C SER A 33 26.14 -23.64 1.63
N GLY A 34 25.93 -22.77 2.63
CA GLY A 34 26.70 -21.56 2.83
C GLY A 34 26.20 -20.38 2.00
N GLY A 35 26.77 -19.20 2.25
CA GLY A 35 26.37 -17.97 1.58
C GLY A 35 25.15 -17.30 2.21
N ARG A 36 25.13 -15.97 2.12
CA ARG A 36 24.07 -15.13 2.67
C ARG A 36 23.04 -14.79 1.60
N VAL A 37 21.78 -15.01 1.93
CA VAL A 37 20.61 -14.70 1.09
C VAL A 37 19.82 -13.58 1.75
N ASN A 38 19.77 -12.41 1.12
CA ASN A 38 18.92 -11.30 1.54
C ASN A 38 17.48 -11.55 1.10
N LEU A 39 16.53 -11.12 1.93
CA LEU A 39 15.10 -11.24 1.71
C LEU A 39 14.48 -9.85 1.56
N THR A 40 13.68 -9.68 0.51
CA THR A 40 12.71 -8.59 0.43
C THR A 40 11.29 -9.15 0.37
N ASP A 41 10.35 -8.38 0.90
CA ASP A 41 8.94 -8.74 0.96
C ASP A 41 8.14 -7.54 0.46
N GLU A 42 7.54 -7.71 -0.71
CA GLU A 42 6.88 -6.65 -1.43
C GLU A 42 5.43 -7.05 -1.72
N TRP A 43 4.55 -6.06 -1.74
CA TRP A 43 3.17 -6.28 -2.14
C TRP A 43 2.99 -6.01 -3.62
N TYR A 44 2.32 -6.92 -4.31
CA TYR A 44 2.07 -6.84 -5.73
C TYR A 44 0.59 -7.12 -6.06
N PRO A 45 -0.01 -6.39 -7.00
CA PRO A 45 0.46 -5.12 -7.54
C PRO A 45 0.18 -4.00 -6.54
N ASP A 46 1.10 -3.06 -6.36
CA ASP A 46 0.80 -1.84 -5.60
C ASP A 46 -0.23 -0.98 -6.37
N PRO A 47 -1.27 -0.41 -5.72
CA PRO A 47 -1.58 -0.44 -4.29
C PRO A 47 -2.54 -1.55 -3.83
N GLU A 48 -3.00 -2.44 -4.70
CA GLU A 48 -3.95 -3.50 -4.33
C GLU A 48 -3.34 -4.54 -3.37
N GLY A 49 -2.14 -5.00 -3.67
CA GLY A 49 -1.39 -6.02 -2.90
C GLY A 49 -2.12 -7.35 -2.79
N THR A 50 -2.73 -7.80 -3.88
CA THR A 50 -3.33 -9.13 -4.01
C THR A 50 -2.34 -10.26 -3.70
N TYR A 51 -1.05 -10.01 -3.95
CA TYR A 51 0.04 -10.96 -3.83
C TYR A 51 1.15 -10.40 -2.96
N ARG A 52 1.86 -11.27 -2.27
CA ARG A 52 3.17 -11.00 -1.68
C ARG A 52 4.24 -11.55 -2.61
N LYS A 53 5.27 -10.76 -2.89
CA LYS A 53 6.44 -11.12 -3.67
C LYS A 53 7.63 -11.17 -2.72
N LEU A 54 8.10 -12.38 -2.44
CA LEU A 54 9.29 -12.61 -1.62
C LEU A 54 10.50 -12.78 -2.52
N THR A 55 11.48 -11.89 -2.43
CA THR A 55 12.71 -11.96 -3.25
C THR A 55 13.89 -12.43 -2.41
N HIS A 56 14.52 -13.51 -2.87
CA HIS A 56 15.71 -14.11 -2.32
C HIS A 56 16.91 -13.70 -3.17
N GLY A 57 17.69 -12.72 -2.73
CA GLY A 57 18.85 -12.19 -3.45
C GLY A 57 20.17 -12.63 -2.81
N LEU A 58 21.12 -13.11 -3.61
CA LEU A 58 22.45 -13.47 -3.09
C LEU A 58 23.28 -12.22 -2.73
N LYS A 59 24.06 -12.29 -1.66
CA LYS A 59 25.02 -11.23 -1.27
C LYS A 59 26.46 -11.68 -1.54
N GLY A 60 27.13 -11.04 -2.49
CA GLY A 60 28.53 -11.35 -2.88
C GLY A 60 28.62 -12.11 -4.20
N GLU A 61 29.75 -12.77 -4.47
CA GLU A 61 30.03 -13.49 -5.72
C GLU A 61 29.46 -14.93 -5.76
N TYR A 62 28.40 -15.18 -4.97
CA TYR A 62 27.76 -16.49 -4.94
C TYR A 62 26.88 -16.70 -6.18
N LYS A 63 26.69 -17.98 -6.53
CA LYS A 63 25.78 -18.42 -7.60
C LYS A 63 24.64 -19.24 -7.02
N ILE A 64 23.47 -19.18 -7.62
CA ILE A 64 22.35 -20.03 -7.22
C ILE A 64 22.62 -21.45 -7.74
N GLY A 65 22.67 -22.42 -6.84
CA GLY A 65 22.85 -23.83 -7.17
C GLY A 65 21.54 -24.60 -7.25
N ASN A 66 20.61 -24.32 -6.33
CA ASN A 66 19.34 -25.04 -6.23
C ASN A 66 18.24 -24.16 -5.62
N ILE A 67 16.98 -24.54 -5.83
CA ILE A 67 15.80 -23.95 -5.19
C ILE A 67 15.09 -25.08 -4.45
N LYS A 68 14.77 -24.86 -3.17
CA LYS A 68 13.98 -25.78 -2.37
C LYS A 68 12.90 -25.04 -1.60
N GLU A 69 11.91 -25.80 -1.17
CA GLU A 69 11.01 -25.43 -0.08
C GLU A 69 11.29 -26.45 1.05
N VAL A 70 10.34 -27.34 1.33
CA VAL A 70 10.60 -28.57 2.12
C VAL A 70 11.40 -29.58 1.29
N THR A 71 11.10 -29.67 -0.01
CA THR A 71 11.75 -30.56 -0.97
C THR A 71 12.41 -29.77 -2.10
N PRO A 72 13.39 -30.37 -2.81
CA PRO A 72 13.96 -29.77 -4.02
C PRO A 72 12.89 -29.43 -5.05
N GLN A 73 13.00 -28.24 -5.64
CA GLN A 73 12.14 -27.76 -6.71
C GLN A 73 12.86 -27.97 -8.04
N ASN A 74 12.23 -28.65 -8.99
CA ASN A 74 12.82 -29.07 -10.26
C ASN A 74 12.18 -28.32 -11.44
N GLY A 75 12.75 -28.48 -12.64
CA GLY A 75 12.21 -27.92 -13.89
C GLY A 75 12.76 -26.54 -14.28
N PHE A 76 13.74 -26.05 -13.51
CA PHE A 76 14.50 -24.85 -13.84
C PHE A 76 15.70 -25.17 -14.76
N PRO A 77 16.15 -24.20 -15.57
CA PRO A 77 17.42 -24.28 -16.29
C PRO A 77 18.60 -24.16 -15.31
N SER A 78 19.83 -24.07 -15.85
CA SER A 78 20.98 -23.68 -15.03
C SER A 78 20.71 -22.36 -14.31
N LEU A 79 20.90 -22.37 -12.99
CA LEU A 79 20.56 -21.25 -12.11
C LEU A 79 21.72 -20.27 -11.90
N ASP A 80 22.92 -20.65 -12.32
CA ASP A 80 24.19 -19.97 -12.05
C ASP A 80 24.31 -18.55 -12.64
N LYS A 81 23.46 -18.22 -13.60
CA LYS A 81 23.37 -16.89 -14.23
C LYS A 81 22.42 -15.92 -13.53
N TYR A 82 21.60 -16.39 -12.59
CA TYR A 82 20.63 -15.56 -11.89
C TYR A 82 21.17 -15.11 -10.53
N SER A 83 20.92 -13.87 -10.17
CA SER A 83 21.31 -13.26 -8.88
C SER A 83 20.22 -13.38 -7.81
N SER A 84 18.98 -13.63 -8.22
CA SER A 84 17.81 -13.66 -7.34
C SER A 84 16.73 -14.62 -7.80
N VAL A 85 15.89 -15.02 -6.83
CA VAL A 85 14.64 -15.77 -7.04
C VAL A 85 13.53 -15.01 -6.33
N SER A 86 12.47 -14.64 -7.05
CA SER A 86 11.25 -14.10 -6.42
C SER A 86 10.13 -15.13 -6.44
N VAL A 87 9.36 -15.22 -5.37
CA VAL A 87 8.21 -16.12 -5.25
C VAL A 87 6.96 -15.32 -4.90
N PHE A 88 5.88 -15.56 -5.64
CA PHE A 88 4.62 -14.88 -5.45
C PHE A 88 3.65 -15.77 -4.67
N PHE A 89 3.15 -15.25 -3.56
CA PHE A 89 2.13 -15.87 -2.71
C PHE A 89 0.86 -15.04 -2.74
N TRP A 90 -0.28 -15.65 -2.45
CA TRP A 90 -1.52 -14.90 -2.27
C TRP A 90 -1.50 -14.12 -0.94
N SER A 91 -2.05 -12.91 -0.89
CA SER A 91 -2.12 -12.09 0.33
C SER A 91 -2.77 -12.82 1.51
N GLU A 92 -3.78 -13.64 1.23
CA GLU A 92 -4.52 -14.37 2.26
C GLU A 92 -3.81 -15.69 2.66
N ASP A 93 -2.67 -16.03 2.02
CA ASP A 93 -1.78 -17.12 2.43
C ASP A 93 -0.67 -16.56 3.35
N SER A 94 -1.06 -16.23 4.58
CA SER A 94 -0.16 -15.68 5.61
C SER A 94 1.05 -16.57 5.92
N THR A 95 0.95 -17.88 5.68
CA THR A 95 2.01 -18.86 5.90
C THR A 95 2.94 -19.01 4.71
N CYS A 96 2.66 -18.35 3.59
CA CYS A 96 3.40 -18.49 2.34
C CYS A 96 3.60 -19.97 1.95
N SER A 97 2.58 -20.81 2.12
CA SER A 97 2.68 -22.26 1.91
C SER A 97 2.33 -22.68 0.48
N THR A 98 1.78 -21.76 -0.32
CA THR A 98 1.27 -22.05 -1.65
C THR A 98 1.90 -21.08 -2.67
N PRO A 99 3.15 -21.33 -3.10
CA PRO A 99 3.78 -20.49 -4.11
C PRO A 99 2.97 -20.55 -5.40
N LEU A 100 2.69 -19.41 -6.02
CA LEU A 100 1.89 -19.31 -7.23
C LEU A 100 2.75 -19.18 -8.49
N LEU A 101 3.83 -18.41 -8.38
CA LEU A 101 4.73 -18.08 -9.48
C LEU A 101 6.15 -17.96 -8.93
N ILE A 102 7.13 -18.45 -9.67
CA ILE A 102 8.55 -18.21 -9.41
C ILE A 102 9.12 -17.37 -10.56
N GLN A 103 9.86 -16.33 -10.21
CA GLN A 103 10.62 -15.47 -11.10
C GLN A 103 12.11 -15.69 -10.85
N LEU A 104 12.88 -15.99 -11.88
CA LEU A 104 14.35 -16.01 -11.80
C LEU A 104 14.92 -14.72 -12.41
N GLY A 105 15.82 -14.06 -11.67
CA GLY A 105 16.37 -12.76 -12.03
C GLY A 105 15.44 -11.58 -11.76
N ASP A 106 15.84 -10.42 -12.24
CA ASP A 106 15.15 -9.15 -12.10
C ASP A 106 15.02 -8.40 -13.45
N GLY A 107 14.11 -7.42 -13.47
CA GLY A 107 13.86 -6.57 -14.63
C GLY A 107 13.50 -7.33 -15.90
N ASP A 108 13.97 -6.84 -17.04
CA ASP A 108 13.63 -7.35 -18.38
C ASP A 108 14.19 -8.75 -18.69
N THR A 109 15.17 -9.22 -17.91
CA THR A 109 15.77 -10.55 -18.08
C THR A 109 15.04 -11.64 -17.31
N SER A 110 13.99 -11.27 -16.60
CA SER A 110 13.22 -12.17 -15.75
C SER A 110 12.56 -13.27 -16.55
N VAL A 111 12.66 -14.49 -16.05
CA VAL A 111 11.92 -15.65 -16.57
C VAL A 111 11.00 -16.20 -15.50
N TYR A 112 9.81 -16.64 -15.91
CA TYR A 112 8.75 -17.01 -14.99
C TYR A 112 8.41 -18.48 -15.10
N TYR A 113 8.02 -19.06 -13.98
CA TYR A 113 7.71 -20.47 -13.85
C TYR A 113 6.45 -20.68 -13.02
N THR A 114 5.63 -21.63 -13.44
CA THR A 114 4.51 -22.15 -12.65
C THR A 114 4.60 -23.66 -12.52
N SER A 115 3.86 -24.25 -11.59
CA SER A 115 3.73 -25.71 -11.49
C SER A 115 2.27 -26.15 -11.51
N ALA A 116 2.02 -27.45 -11.66
CA ALA A 116 0.70 -28.00 -11.33
C ALA A 116 0.50 -27.98 -9.80
N ALA A 117 -0.75 -27.96 -9.34
CA ALA A 117 -1.06 -27.98 -7.91
C ALA A 117 -0.42 -29.21 -7.22
N GLY A 118 0.33 -28.97 -6.14
CA GLY A 118 1.03 -30.02 -5.38
C GLY A 118 2.27 -30.62 -6.05
N ASN A 119 2.74 -30.04 -7.17
CA ASN A 119 3.92 -30.54 -7.88
C ASN A 119 5.13 -29.62 -7.68
N SER A 120 6.30 -30.23 -7.44
CA SER A 120 7.60 -29.57 -7.35
C SER A 120 8.30 -29.39 -8.71
N ASN A 121 7.66 -29.80 -9.81
CA ASN A 121 8.15 -29.60 -11.17
C ASN A 121 7.57 -28.33 -11.77
N TRP A 122 8.45 -27.37 -12.02
CA TRP A 122 8.15 -26.04 -12.55
C TRP A 122 8.34 -26.00 -14.06
N THR A 123 7.45 -25.29 -14.74
CA THR A 123 7.45 -25.12 -16.19
C THR A 123 7.55 -23.64 -16.53
N ASN A 124 8.43 -23.30 -17.47
CA ASN A 124 8.57 -21.94 -17.94
C ASN A 124 7.26 -21.45 -18.57
N VAL A 125 6.87 -20.23 -18.22
CA VAL A 125 5.71 -19.54 -18.79
C VAL A 125 6.13 -18.18 -19.33
N SER A 126 5.61 -17.84 -20.51
CA SER A 126 5.81 -16.51 -21.08
C SER A 126 4.84 -15.52 -20.42
N ILE A 127 5.38 -14.57 -19.67
CA ILE A 127 4.62 -13.49 -19.03
C ILE A 127 5.17 -12.18 -19.56
N SER A 128 4.29 -11.39 -20.17
CA SER A 128 4.56 -9.99 -20.49
C SER A 128 4.03 -9.07 -19.39
N GLU A 129 4.58 -7.87 -19.30
CA GLU A 129 4.18 -6.86 -18.29
C GLU A 129 2.66 -6.62 -18.28
N GLY A 130 2.04 -6.45 -19.46
CA GLY A 130 0.60 -6.24 -19.59
C GLY A 130 -0.28 -7.43 -19.18
N ASN A 131 0.29 -8.62 -19.06
CA ASN A 131 -0.42 -9.84 -18.68
C ASN A 131 0.03 -10.41 -17.34
N PHE A 132 0.91 -9.71 -16.61
CA PHE A 132 1.51 -10.25 -15.40
C PHE A 132 0.46 -10.76 -14.40
N ARG A 133 -0.58 -9.96 -14.13
CA ARG A 133 -1.68 -10.35 -13.23
C ARG A 133 -2.40 -11.64 -13.62
N LYS A 134 -2.39 -12.04 -14.89
CA LYS A 134 -3.18 -13.18 -15.40
C LYS A 134 -2.69 -14.50 -14.83
N GLU A 135 -1.38 -14.73 -14.78
CA GLU A 135 -0.85 -16.04 -14.39
C GLU A 135 -0.94 -16.29 -12.88
N PRO A 136 -0.55 -15.38 -11.97
CA PRO A 136 -0.80 -15.54 -10.54
C PRO A 136 -2.28 -15.74 -10.24
N ASN A 137 -3.19 -14.99 -10.89
CA ASN A 137 -4.64 -15.16 -10.69
C ASN A 137 -5.13 -16.55 -11.12
N LYS A 138 -4.63 -17.08 -12.24
CA LYS A 138 -4.92 -18.43 -12.71
C LYS A 138 -4.43 -19.48 -11.71
N GLN A 139 -3.18 -19.36 -11.26
CA GLN A 139 -2.61 -20.28 -10.27
C GLN A 139 -3.36 -20.20 -8.93
N ASN A 140 -3.76 -19.00 -8.51
CA ASN A 140 -4.53 -18.78 -7.29
C ASN A 140 -5.94 -19.39 -7.37
N CYS A 141 -6.62 -19.28 -8.53
CA CYS A 141 -7.89 -20.00 -8.72
C CYS A 141 -7.70 -21.52 -8.62
N ILE A 142 -6.68 -22.07 -9.28
CA ILE A 142 -6.45 -23.52 -9.31
C ILE A 142 -6.15 -24.06 -7.91
N ARG A 143 -5.22 -23.41 -7.20
CA ARG A 143 -4.64 -23.89 -5.94
C ARG A 143 -5.47 -23.50 -4.72
N ASN A 144 -5.88 -22.23 -4.62
CA ASN A 144 -6.55 -21.66 -3.45
C ASN A 144 -8.06 -21.46 -3.64
N LYS A 145 -8.62 -21.84 -4.80
CA LYS A 145 -10.04 -21.62 -5.15
C LYS A 145 -10.46 -20.15 -4.98
N ALA A 146 -9.52 -19.25 -5.29
CA ALA A 146 -9.72 -17.81 -5.23
C ALA A 146 -10.01 -17.28 -6.65
N HIS A 147 -11.18 -16.67 -6.83
CA HIS A 147 -11.71 -16.32 -8.15
C HIS A 147 -11.65 -14.81 -8.43
N THR A 148 -11.49 -14.44 -9.70
CA THR A 148 -11.74 -13.05 -10.14
C THR A 148 -13.20 -12.92 -10.55
N PHE A 149 -13.88 -11.89 -10.06
CA PHE A 149 -15.25 -11.60 -10.42
C PHE A 149 -15.31 -10.47 -11.45
N ASN A 150 -16.03 -10.68 -12.55
CA ASN A 150 -16.47 -9.61 -13.43
C ASN A 150 -17.80 -9.05 -12.90
N ILE A 151 -17.76 -7.84 -12.34
CA ILE A 151 -18.91 -7.15 -11.75
C ILE A 151 -19.77 -6.43 -12.79
N SER A 152 -19.36 -6.42 -14.06
CA SER A 152 -20.19 -5.92 -15.17
C SER A 152 -21.22 -6.94 -15.65
N GLU A 153 -21.06 -8.22 -15.27
CA GLU A 153 -21.90 -9.32 -15.75
C GLU A 153 -23.26 -9.32 -15.04
N LYS A 154 -24.32 -9.49 -15.82
CA LYS A 154 -25.71 -9.58 -15.34
C LYS A 154 -26.31 -10.97 -15.51
N ASN A 155 -25.57 -11.87 -16.17
CA ASN A 155 -25.92 -13.26 -16.41
C ASN A 155 -24.77 -14.17 -15.95
N GLY A 156 -25.04 -15.46 -15.74
CA GLY A 156 -23.99 -16.41 -15.36
C GLY A 156 -22.86 -16.50 -16.42
N TYR A 157 -21.63 -16.65 -15.96
CA TYR A 157 -20.42 -16.65 -16.81
C TYR A 157 -19.36 -17.65 -16.30
N GLN A 158 -18.30 -17.88 -17.08
CA GLN A 158 -17.16 -18.71 -16.67
C GLN A 158 -16.10 -17.86 -15.94
N CYS A 159 -15.51 -18.39 -14.87
CA CYS A 159 -14.43 -17.73 -14.17
C CYS A 159 -13.32 -17.32 -15.15
N PRO A 160 -12.90 -16.04 -15.19
CA PRO A 160 -11.95 -15.56 -16.20
C PRO A 160 -10.56 -16.21 -16.15
N ASN A 161 -10.19 -16.83 -15.02
CA ASN A 161 -8.82 -17.30 -14.80
C ASN A 161 -8.67 -18.83 -14.76
N CYS A 162 -9.76 -19.59 -14.77
CA CYS A 162 -9.71 -21.05 -14.66
C CYS A 162 -10.90 -21.68 -15.38
N THR A 163 -10.67 -22.87 -15.92
CA THR A 163 -11.68 -23.59 -16.72
C THR A 163 -12.61 -24.41 -15.83
N GLY A 164 -13.86 -24.57 -16.27
CA GLY A 164 -14.84 -25.45 -15.63
C GLY A 164 -15.48 -24.91 -14.35
N ILE A 165 -15.21 -23.65 -13.98
CA ILE A 165 -15.85 -22.97 -12.85
C ILE A 165 -16.82 -21.92 -13.36
N SER A 166 -18.11 -22.13 -13.14
CA SER A 166 -19.17 -21.17 -13.46
C SER A 166 -19.44 -20.24 -12.28
N ILE A 167 -19.58 -18.95 -12.57
CA ILE A 167 -20.17 -17.95 -11.69
C ILE A 167 -21.67 -17.86 -12.02
N LEU A 168 -22.50 -18.21 -11.05
CA LEU A 168 -23.94 -18.04 -11.12
C LEU A 168 -24.30 -16.61 -10.70
N ILE A 169 -25.27 -16.01 -11.39
CA ILE A 169 -25.84 -14.74 -11.00
C ILE A 169 -27.33 -14.93 -10.72
N ILE A 170 -27.79 -14.40 -9.59
CA ILE A 170 -29.21 -14.25 -9.25
C ILE A 170 -29.52 -12.76 -9.26
N SER A 171 -30.50 -12.35 -10.05
CA SER A 171 -30.93 -10.95 -10.12
C SER A 171 -32.14 -10.70 -9.23
N GLN A 172 -32.20 -9.51 -8.65
CA GLN A 172 -33.40 -8.95 -8.05
C GLN A 172 -33.59 -7.52 -8.57
N HIS A 173 -34.86 -7.16 -8.75
CA HIS A 173 -35.27 -5.93 -9.41
C HIS A 173 -36.16 -5.16 -8.44
N GLU A 174 -35.62 -4.08 -7.88
CA GLU A 174 -36.35 -3.16 -7.02
C GLU A 174 -36.81 -1.96 -7.84
N ASP A 175 -37.61 -1.06 -7.25
CA ASP A 175 -38.13 0.12 -7.97
C ASP A 175 -37.00 1.06 -8.44
N ASN A 176 -35.97 1.26 -7.62
CA ASN A 176 -34.93 2.28 -7.84
C ASN A 176 -33.58 1.71 -8.32
N TYR A 177 -33.35 0.41 -8.14
CA TYR A 177 -32.10 -0.24 -8.50
C TYR A 177 -32.32 -1.70 -8.88
N ASP A 178 -31.28 -2.26 -9.49
CA ASP A 178 -31.14 -3.70 -9.70
C ASP A 178 -29.95 -4.18 -8.88
N TYR A 179 -30.00 -5.41 -8.38
CA TYR A 179 -28.80 -6.04 -7.86
C TYR A 179 -28.63 -7.46 -8.36
N TYR A 180 -27.36 -7.84 -8.51
CA TYR A 180 -26.93 -9.10 -9.08
C TYR A 180 -26.03 -9.80 -8.05
N ALA A 181 -26.51 -10.88 -7.47
CA ALA A 181 -25.75 -11.68 -6.51
C ALA A 181 -24.95 -12.77 -7.24
N HIS A 182 -23.62 -12.68 -7.13
CA HIS A 182 -22.67 -13.61 -7.72
C HIS A 182 -22.32 -14.73 -6.74
N TYR A 183 -22.36 -15.97 -7.24
CA TYR A 183 -22.00 -17.19 -6.51
C TYR A 183 -21.08 -18.06 -7.34
N VAL A 184 -20.16 -18.79 -6.70
CA VAL A 184 -19.40 -19.85 -7.38
C VAL A 184 -20.24 -21.13 -7.39
N LEU A 185 -20.60 -21.64 -8.56
CA LEU A 185 -21.54 -22.76 -8.70
C LEU A 185 -21.04 -24.04 -7.99
N ALA A 186 -19.75 -24.32 -8.07
CA ALA A 186 -19.12 -25.45 -7.38
C ALA A 186 -19.20 -25.34 -5.85
N SER A 187 -19.47 -24.14 -5.32
CA SER A 187 -19.57 -23.83 -3.91
C SER A 187 -21.01 -23.53 -3.47
N ARG A 188 -22.06 -23.98 -4.17
CA ARG A 188 -23.46 -23.62 -3.83
C ARG A 188 -23.90 -23.90 -2.38
N LEU A 189 -23.15 -24.73 -1.64
CA LEU A 189 -23.39 -25.03 -0.22
C LEU A 189 -22.23 -24.59 0.68
N GLY A 190 -21.27 -23.84 0.16
CA GLY A 190 -20.05 -23.47 0.88
C GLY A 190 -19.57 -22.07 0.53
N SER A 191 -18.49 -21.67 1.16
CA SER A 191 -17.85 -20.40 0.87
C SER A 191 -16.80 -20.53 -0.23
N PHE A 192 -16.48 -19.42 -0.89
CA PHE A 192 -15.42 -19.31 -1.86
C PHE A 192 -14.45 -18.18 -1.47
N SER A 193 -13.34 -18.07 -2.22
CA SER A 193 -12.41 -16.96 -2.04
C SER A 193 -12.42 -16.06 -3.26
N THR A 194 -12.08 -14.79 -3.07
CA THR A 194 -11.95 -13.79 -4.12
C THR A 194 -10.49 -13.36 -4.22
N THR A 195 -10.00 -13.13 -5.44
CA THR A 195 -8.69 -12.50 -5.63
C THR A 195 -8.83 -11.03 -5.98
N SER A 196 -9.68 -10.72 -6.95
CA SER A 196 -9.70 -9.43 -7.62
C SER A 196 -11.01 -9.24 -8.39
N PHE A 197 -11.24 -8.03 -8.86
CA PHE A 197 -12.48 -7.64 -9.51
C PHE A 197 -12.22 -6.94 -10.84
N LYS A 198 -13.10 -7.16 -11.80
CA LYS A 198 -13.10 -6.47 -13.09
C LYS A 198 -14.46 -5.85 -13.37
N ASP A 199 -14.45 -4.68 -14.00
CA ASP A 199 -15.61 -4.14 -14.70
C ASP A 199 -15.30 -4.25 -16.19
N ASP A 200 -15.92 -5.24 -16.85
CA ASP A 200 -15.56 -5.71 -18.18
C ASP A 200 -14.07 -6.10 -18.25
N LYS A 201 -13.25 -5.31 -18.95
CA LYS A 201 -11.81 -5.56 -19.10
C LYS A 201 -10.96 -4.87 -18.05
N ASN A 202 -11.54 -3.95 -17.28
CA ASN A 202 -10.80 -3.04 -16.40
C ASN A 202 -10.71 -3.57 -14.99
N TRP A 203 -9.49 -3.68 -14.46
CA TRP A 203 -9.27 -4.03 -13.06
C TRP A 203 -9.84 -2.96 -12.13
N GLN A 204 -10.41 -3.41 -11.03
CA GLN A 204 -10.97 -2.55 -9.99
C GLN A 204 -10.04 -2.54 -8.78
N LEU A 205 -9.79 -1.36 -8.22
CA LEU A 205 -8.93 -1.15 -7.06
C LEU A 205 -9.75 -0.86 -5.79
N GLY A 206 -9.17 -1.08 -4.62
CA GLY A 206 -9.84 -0.84 -3.33
C GLY A 206 -10.83 -1.91 -2.88
N LEU A 207 -10.97 -2.99 -3.66
CA LEU A 207 -11.70 -4.19 -3.28
C LEU A 207 -10.70 -5.27 -2.84
N PRO A 208 -10.73 -5.72 -1.57
CA PRO A 208 -9.74 -6.66 -1.06
C PRO A 208 -9.95 -8.08 -1.59
N SER A 209 -8.86 -8.85 -1.69
CA SER A 209 -8.93 -10.31 -1.65
C SER A 209 -9.51 -10.75 -0.31
N VAL A 210 -10.46 -11.67 -0.33
CA VAL A 210 -11.09 -12.19 0.90
C VAL A 210 -11.34 -13.70 0.79
N LYS A 211 -11.26 -14.37 1.93
CA LYS A 211 -11.64 -15.78 2.11
C LYS A 211 -13.08 -15.89 2.60
N ASN A 212 -13.66 -17.07 2.46
CA ASN A 212 -14.92 -17.45 3.08
C ASN A 212 -16.14 -16.57 2.69
N VAL A 213 -16.16 -16.08 1.45
CA VAL A 213 -17.28 -15.33 0.88
C VAL A 213 -18.41 -16.29 0.51
N GLN A 214 -19.63 -15.95 0.88
CA GLN A 214 -20.85 -16.67 0.54
C GLN A 214 -21.50 -16.11 -0.73
N SER A 215 -21.57 -14.79 -0.83
CA SER A 215 -22.15 -14.08 -1.95
C SER A 215 -21.47 -12.72 -2.16
N ILE A 216 -21.48 -12.25 -3.40
CA ILE A 216 -21.10 -10.87 -3.76
C ILE A 216 -22.29 -10.24 -4.46
N SER A 217 -22.93 -9.28 -3.81
CA SER A 217 -24.07 -8.57 -4.41
C SER A 217 -23.61 -7.26 -5.02
N VAL A 218 -23.89 -7.06 -6.30
CA VAL A 218 -23.48 -5.88 -7.08
C VAL A 218 -24.71 -5.07 -7.45
N TYR A 219 -24.77 -3.82 -7.00
CA TYR A 219 -25.93 -2.94 -7.12
C TYR A 219 -25.73 -1.87 -8.20
N TRP A 220 -26.80 -1.62 -8.96
CA TRP A 220 -26.85 -0.74 -10.12
C TRP A 220 -28.07 0.17 -10.03
N THR A 221 -27.92 1.45 -10.33
CA THR A 221 -29.08 2.32 -10.54
C THR A 221 -29.79 1.93 -11.84
N LYS A 222 -31.12 2.09 -11.91
CA LYS A 222 -31.91 1.76 -13.13
C LYS A 222 -31.47 2.55 -14.37
N SER A 223 -31.06 3.79 -14.16
CA SER A 223 -30.56 4.69 -15.20
C SER A 223 -29.07 4.51 -15.50
N GLY A 224 -28.36 3.73 -14.68
CA GLY A 224 -26.90 3.64 -14.68
C GLY A 224 -26.34 2.57 -15.62
N GLY A 225 -25.23 2.93 -16.28
CA GLY A 225 -24.44 2.00 -17.08
C GLY A 225 -23.30 1.29 -16.32
N LYS A 226 -23.19 1.49 -14.99
CA LYS A 226 -22.08 0.99 -14.16
C LYS A 226 -22.56 0.57 -12.76
N PRO A 227 -21.92 -0.44 -12.13
CA PRO A 227 -22.21 -0.78 -10.74
C PRO A 227 -21.66 0.32 -9.82
N LEU A 228 -22.36 0.61 -8.72
CA LEU A 228 -21.99 1.69 -7.79
C LEU A 228 -21.78 1.23 -6.36
N LEU A 229 -22.36 0.09 -5.98
CA LEU A 229 -22.29 -0.44 -4.62
C LEU A 229 -22.08 -1.97 -4.67
N ILE A 230 -21.24 -2.49 -3.79
CA ILE A 230 -20.96 -3.91 -3.65
C ILE A 230 -21.13 -4.30 -2.18
N HIS A 231 -21.74 -5.46 -1.95
CA HIS A 231 -21.86 -6.08 -0.63
C HIS A 231 -21.19 -7.45 -0.64
N TYR A 232 -20.29 -7.67 0.33
CA TYR A 232 -19.73 -8.98 0.63
C TYR A 232 -20.46 -9.58 1.83
N GLU A 233 -20.91 -10.81 1.65
CA GLU A 233 -21.37 -11.64 2.76
C GLU A 233 -20.28 -12.67 3.09
N GLN A 234 -19.58 -12.45 4.21
CA GLN A 234 -18.45 -13.26 4.65
C GLN A 234 -18.80 -14.00 5.94
N GLY A 235 -18.84 -15.33 5.88
CA GLY A 235 -19.26 -16.15 7.03
C GLY A 235 -20.63 -15.77 7.61
N PHE A 236 -20.86 -16.05 8.89
CA PHE A 236 -22.19 -15.89 9.51
C PHE A 236 -22.52 -14.46 9.95
N HIS A 237 -21.54 -13.56 10.08
CA HIS A 237 -21.75 -12.24 10.69
C HIS A 237 -20.92 -11.09 10.09
N GLU A 238 -20.00 -11.37 9.17
CA GLU A 238 -19.16 -10.32 8.60
C GLU A 238 -19.76 -9.83 7.29
N ARG A 239 -20.04 -8.53 7.25
CA ARG A 239 -20.60 -7.84 6.09
C ARG A 239 -19.75 -6.61 5.83
N SER A 240 -19.30 -6.47 4.60
CA SER A 240 -18.60 -5.28 4.14
C SER A 240 -19.31 -4.71 2.93
N TRP A 241 -19.48 -3.39 2.93
CA TRP A 241 -20.05 -2.65 1.83
C TRP A 241 -18.96 -1.79 1.20
N PHE A 242 -18.93 -1.73 -0.12
CA PHE A 242 -17.96 -0.94 -0.87
C PHE A 242 -18.69 -0.08 -1.87
N ARG A 243 -18.31 1.19 -1.93
CA ARG A 243 -18.88 2.15 -2.87
C ARG A 243 -17.86 2.55 -3.92
N ARG A 244 -18.30 2.64 -5.16
CA ARG A 244 -17.46 3.07 -6.29
C ARG A 244 -17.18 4.56 -6.19
N ASN A 245 -15.93 4.93 -6.43
CA ASN A 245 -15.54 6.32 -6.65
C ASN A 245 -15.90 6.70 -8.09
N THR A 246 -16.87 7.59 -8.24
CA THR A 246 -17.43 7.98 -9.55
C THR A 246 -16.48 8.85 -10.38
N THR A 247 -15.50 9.50 -9.75
CA THR A 247 -14.55 10.39 -10.43
C THR A 247 -13.57 9.62 -11.34
N ASP A 248 -13.07 8.46 -10.93
CA ASP A 248 -12.21 7.61 -11.77
C ASP A 248 -12.92 6.37 -12.34
N GLY A 249 -14.06 6.00 -11.77
CA GLY A 249 -14.89 4.88 -12.20
C GLY A 249 -14.26 3.50 -12.04
N SER A 250 -13.13 3.36 -11.34
CA SER A 250 -12.38 2.10 -11.20
C SER A 250 -11.86 1.81 -9.79
N THR A 251 -11.91 2.78 -8.88
CA THR A 251 -11.58 2.57 -7.47
C THR A 251 -12.85 2.44 -6.62
N TRP A 252 -12.70 1.73 -5.51
CA TRP A 252 -13.76 1.47 -4.54
C TRP A 252 -13.26 1.77 -3.15
N SER A 253 -14.14 2.24 -2.27
CA SER A 253 -13.81 2.49 -0.87
C SER A 253 -14.81 1.76 0.01
N GLU A 254 -14.31 1.10 1.04
CA GLU A 254 -15.17 0.47 2.05
C GLU A 254 -16.01 1.54 2.76
N ILE A 255 -17.28 1.22 3.01
CA ILE A 255 -18.17 2.04 3.80
C ILE A 255 -17.94 1.70 5.26
N GLY A 256 -17.56 2.72 6.04
CA GLY A 256 -17.22 2.53 7.46
C GLY A 256 -18.39 1.99 8.29
N LYS A 257 -18.06 1.21 9.32
CA LYS A 257 -19.04 0.64 10.26
C LYS A 257 -19.78 1.71 11.07
N ALA A 258 -19.16 2.87 11.23
CA ALA A 258 -19.76 4.03 11.90
C ALA A 258 -20.56 4.94 10.95
N ASP A 259 -20.63 4.62 9.65
CA ASP A 259 -21.40 5.41 8.69
C ASP A 259 -22.91 5.27 8.97
N PRO A 260 -23.64 6.39 9.18
CA PRO A 260 -25.08 6.33 9.47
C PRO A 260 -25.92 5.79 8.30
N ASN A 261 -25.36 5.77 7.08
CA ASN A 261 -26.01 5.24 5.89
C ASN A 261 -25.59 3.81 5.58
N LEU A 262 -24.84 3.13 6.44
CA LEU A 262 -24.46 1.73 6.24
C LEU A 262 -25.72 0.82 6.26
N PRO A 263 -26.00 0.07 5.18
CA PRO A 263 -27.10 -0.88 5.15
C PRO A 263 -26.84 -2.03 6.10
N GLU A 264 -27.83 -2.36 6.93
CA GLU A 264 -27.69 -3.49 7.89
C GLU A 264 -27.77 -4.84 7.19
N HIS A 265 -28.54 -4.90 6.10
CA HIS A 265 -28.80 -6.11 5.31
C HIS A 265 -29.18 -5.72 3.87
N THR A 266 -29.21 -6.70 2.96
CA THR A 266 -29.51 -6.48 1.54
C THR A 266 -30.92 -5.97 1.25
N SER A 267 -31.84 -6.05 2.23
CA SER A 267 -33.20 -5.50 2.15
C SER A 267 -33.37 -4.12 2.79
N ASP A 268 -32.28 -3.44 3.17
CA ASP A 268 -32.32 -2.08 3.74
C ASP A 268 -32.43 -1.04 2.60
N ASP A 269 -33.58 -1.06 1.92
CA ASP A 269 -33.81 -0.35 0.66
C ASP A 269 -33.52 1.15 0.76
N GLY A 270 -33.93 1.78 1.88
CA GLY A 270 -33.75 3.21 2.10
C GLY A 270 -32.28 3.63 2.14
N LYS A 271 -31.44 2.90 2.88
CA LYS A 271 -30.01 3.19 2.96
C LYS A 271 -29.27 2.81 1.67
N ILE A 272 -29.62 1.69 1.05
CA ILE A 272 -29.06 1.28 -0.25
C ILE A 272 -29.34 2.35 -1.31
N LYS A 273 -30.60 2.79 -1.41
CA LYS A 273 -31.01 3.86 -2.33
C LYS A 273 -30.21 5.14 -2.09
N LYS A 274 -30.09 5.57 -0.82
CA LYS A 274 -29.34 6.78 -0.46
C LYS A 274 -27.88 6.71 -0.94
N LEU A 275 -27.20 5.59 -0.70
CA LEU A 275 -25.82 5.39 -1.14
C LEU A 275 -25.65 5.39 -2.66
N LEU A 276 -26.63 4.84 -3.38
CA LEU A 276 -26.65 4.81 -4.85
C LEU A 276 -26.92 6.20 -5.47
N GLU A 277 -27.66 7.06 -4.78
CA GLU A 277 -27.99 8.43 -5.21
C GLU A 277 -26.91 9.47 -4.88
N GLU A 278 -26.01 9.17 -3.94
CA GLU A 278 -24.88 10.04 -3.64
C GLU A 278 -24.00 10.27 -4.89
N ALA A 279 -23.50 11.50 -5.09
CA ALA A 279 -22.67 11.79 -6.26
C ALA A 279 -21.26 11.19 -6.16
N SER A 280 -20.70 11.14 -4.95
CA SER A 280 -19.34 10.66 -4.66
C SER A 280 -19.22 10.27 -3.19
N TYR A 281 -18.31 9.36 -2.88
CA TYR A 281 -18.04 8.90 -1.52
C TYR A 281 -16.55 8.76 -1.34
N TYR A 282 -16.00 9.48 -0.37
CA TYR A 282 -14.61 9.36 0.03
C TYR A 282 -14.62 9.34 1.55
N PRO A 283 -14.31 8.20 2.19
CA PRO A 283 -14.34 8.13 3.65
C PRO A 283 -13.37 9.15 4.23
N LEU A 284 -13.81 9.82 5.29
CA LEU A 284 -12.97 10.71 6.10
C LEU A 284 -12.29 9.88 7.18
N ILE A 285 -10.99 9.63 7.00
CA ILE A 285 -10.21 8.79 7.92
C ILE A 285 -9.18 9.61 8.70
N ILE A 286 -8.75 9.06 9.84
CA ILE A 286 -7.63 9.56 10.64
C ILE A 286 -6.59 8.43 10.72
N PRO A 287 -5.60 8.38 9.82
CA PRO A 287 -4.57 7.35 9.86
C PRO A 287 -3.65 7.57 11.05
N ASP A 288 -3.37 6.50 11.80
CA ASP A 288 -2.25 6.47 12.76
C ASP A 288 -1.01 5.92 12.05
N LEU A 289 0.02 6.75 11.96
CA LEU A 289 1.29 6.44 11.32
C LEU A 289 2.17 5.51 12.16
N PHE A 290 1.90 5.38 13.47
CA PHE A 290 2.62 4.49 14.40
C PHE A 290 2.16 3.03 14.31
N MET A 291 1.49 2.65 13.22
CA MET A 291 1.04 1.28 13.01
C MET A 291 2.12 0.44 12.32
N PRO A 292 2.38 -0.79 12.81
CA PRO A 292 3.46 -1.62 12.27
C PRO A 292 3.15 -2.12 10.87
N ALA A 293 4.17 -2.69 10.22
CA ALA A 293 4.05 -3.30 8.91
C ALA A 293 3.06 -4.46 8.92
N ASP A 294 2.37 -4.66 7.80
CA ASP A 294 1.36 -5.70 7.61
C ASP A 294 0.18 -5.62 8.58
N ALA A 295 0.05 -4.51 9.31
CA ALA A 295 -1.09 -4.25 10.16
C ALA A 295 -2.34 -3.94 9.32
N HIS A 296 -3.46 -4.46 9.81
CA HIS A 296 -4.79 -4.04 9.45
C HIS A 296 -5.43 -3.44 10.69
N TYR A 297 -5.77 -2.16 10.62
CA TYR A 297 -6.37 -1.48 11.76
C TYR A 297 -7.57 -0.64 11.34
N PRO A 298 -8.65 -0.64 12.15
CA PRO A 298 -9.75 0.27 11.92
C PRO A 298 -9.29 1.70 12.19
N ASP A 299 -9.61 2.63 11.29
CA ASP A 299 -9.43 4.05 11.60
C ASP A 299 -10.31 4.43 12.81
N GLY A 300 -9.83 5.38 13.62
CA GLY A 300 -10.53 5.78 14.85
C GLY A 300 -11.90 6.45 14.63
N ASN A 301 -12.27 6.77 13.39
CA ASN A 301 -13.49 7.48 13.04
C ASN A 301 -14.52 6.58 12.35
N MET A 302 -14.18 5.97 11.21
CA MET A 302 -15.11 5.19 10.38
C MET A 302 -15.05 3.67 10.65
N SER A 303 -14.06 3.20 11.42
CA SER A 303 -13.73 1.79 11.57
C SER A 303 -13.45 1.07 10.24
N ILE A 304 -12.85 1.78 9.28
CA ILE A 304 -12.40 1.24 8.00
C ILE A 304 -11.01 0.65 8.17
N ASN A 305 -10.77 -0.53 7.61
CA ASN A 305 -9.47 -1.18 7.71
C ASN A 305 -8.42 -0.48 6.82
N ILE A 306 -7.44 0.15 7.44
CA ILE A 306 -6.26 0.71 6.79
C ILE A 306 -5.20 -0.39 6.68
N THR A 307 -4.60 -0.52 5.50
CA THR A 307 -3.49 -1.44 5.25
C THR A 307 -2.16 -0.68 5.31
N VAL A 308 -1.22 -1.19 6.10
CA VAL A 308 0.14 -0.65 6.21
C VAL A 308 1.13 -1.56 5.50
N ARG A 309 1.90 -0.99 4.57
CA ARG A 309 2.98 -1.70 3.87
C ARG A 309 4.28 -0.99 4.10
N ASN A 310 5.29 -1.72 4.53
CA ASN A 310 6.61 -1.15 4.70
C ASN A 310 7.58 -1.62 3.61
N ALA A 311 8.66 -0.88 3.46
CA ALA A 311 9.84 -1.35 2.74
C ALA A 311 11.08 -0.64 3.28
N PRO A 312 12.23 -1.34 3.35
CA PRO A 312 13.50 -0.69 3.62
C PRO A 312 13.87 0.20 2.43
N LEU A 313 14.44 1.37 2.71
CA LEU A 313 15.03 2.26 1.70
C LEU A 313 16.56 2.15 1.65
N GLY A 314 17.15 1.38 2.56
CA GLY A 314 18.59 1.37 2.81
C GLY A 314 19.02 2.53 3.72
N ASN A 315 20.30 2.55 4.10
CA ASN A 315 20.92 3.58 4.96
C ASN A 315 20.19 3.81 6.31
N GLY A 316 19.52 2.78 6.84
CA GLY A 316 18.77 2.89 8.09
C GLY A 316 17.47 3.68 7.95
N TYR A 317 16.83 3.67 6.77
CA TYR A 317 15.52 4.26 6.56
C TYR A 317 14.47 3.23 6.17
N TRP A 318 13.24 3.48 6.63
CA TRP A 318 12.06 2.69 6.29
C TRP A 318 10.93 3.60 5.84
N LYS A 319 10.16 3.15 4.85
CA LYS A 319 8.88 3.77 4.49
C LYS A 319 7.72 2.88 4.92
N TYR A 320 6.62 3.49 5.33
CA TYR A 320 5.38 2.86 5.76
C TYR A 320 4.22 3.53 5.03
N LYS A 321 3.69 2.86 4.01
CA LYS A 321 2.58 3.33 3.17
C LYS A 321 1.27 2.82 3.74
N HIS A 322 0.44 3.74 4.22
CA HIS A 322 -0.93 3.50 4.66
C HIS A 322 -1.88 3.79 3.50
N SER A 323 -2.77 2.85 3.19
CA SER A 323 -3.74 2.99 2.11
C SER A 323 -4.97 2.11 2.30
N LEU A 324 -6.02 2.37 1.52
CA LEU A 324 -7.21 1.53 1.44
C LEU A 324 -7.11 0.51 0.28
N ARG A 325 -5.92 -0.08 0.08
CA ARG A 325 -5.63 -1.05 -1.01
C ARG A 325 -6.00 -0.54 -2.42
N GLY A 326 -5.77 0.75 -2.66
CA GLY A 326 -6.15 1.46 -3.90
C GLY A 326 -7.51 2.14 -3.86
N GLY A 327 -8.26 1.98 -2.78
CA GLY A 327 -9.40 2.83 -2.46
C GLY A 327 -8.96 4.25 -2.14
N LEU A 328 -9.82 5.20 -2.45
CA LEU A 328 -9.58 6.63 -2.29
C LEU A 328 -10.22 7.15 -1.02
N PHE A 329 -9.62 8.16 -0.39
CA PHE A 329 -10.11 8.72 0.86
C PHE A 329 -9.78 10.21 1.00
N LYS A 330 -10.37 10.84 2.01
CA LYS A 330 -9.99 12.17 2.49
C LYS A 330 -9.45 12.07 3.91
N LEU A 331 -8.53 12.95 4.27
CA LEU A 331 -8.06 13.03 5.65
C LEU A 331 -9.04 13.88 6.46
N LYS A 332 -9.28 13.45 7.70
CA LYS A 332 -9.83 14.29 8.77
C LYS A 332 -8.71 14.80 9.69
N GLY A 333 -7.60 14.07 9.74
CA GLY A 333 -6.39 14.38 10.49
C GLY A 333 -5.35 13.29 10.23
N VAL A 334 -4.19 13.42 10.87
CA VAL A 334 -3.14 12.40 10.87
C VAL A 334 -2.65 12.28 12.30
N GLU A 335 -2.51 11.05 12.78
CA GLU A 335 -2.03 10.76 14.13
C GLU A 335 -0.72 9.97 14.07
N HIS A 336 0.04 10.03 15.15
CA HIS A 336 1.19 9.19 15.40
C HIS A 336 1.23 8.82 16.88
N ASN A 337 0.99 7.55 17.19
CA ASN A 337 0.93 7.04 18.55
C ASN A 337 -0.14 7.79 19.38
N GLY A 338 -1.33 7.96 18.79
CA GLY A 338 -2.47 8.69 19.36
C GLY A 338 -2.32 10.21 19.47
N ASN A 339 -1.20 10.80 19.01
CA ASN A 339 -1.02 12.25 19.00
C ASN A 339 -1.31 12.82 17.60
N VAL A 340 -2.11 13.87 17.53
CA VAL A 340 -2.38 14.58 16.27
C VAL A 340 -1.09 15.26 15.78
N LEU A 341 -0.81 15.12 14.49
CA LEU A 341 0.30 15.78 13.82
C LEU A 341 -0.11 17.16 13.31
N ASP A 342 0.09 18.18 14.15
CA ASP A 342 -0.20 19.57 13.86
C ASP A 342 0.56 20.06 12.61
N GLY A 343 -0.13 20.81 11.74
CA GLY A 343 0.44 21.35 10.50
C GLY A 343 0.26 20.46 9.27
N ILE A 344 -0.12 19.18 9.45
CA ILE A 344 -0.65 18.36 8.35
C ILE A 344 -2.15 18.63 8.22
N THR A 345 -2.47 19.80 7.65
CA THR A 345 -3.87 20.23 7.51
C THR A 345 -4.64 19.26 6.61
N PRO A 346 -5.84 18.79 7.03
CA PRO A 346 -6.73 18.01 6.19
C PRO A 346 -6.97 18.72 4.86
N PRO A 347 -6.52 18.13 3.74
CA PRO A 347 -6.65 18.77 2.46
C PRO A 347 -8.03 18.51 1.84
N ASP A 348 -8.49 19.42 0.99
CA ASP A 348 -9.74 19.24 0.24
C ASP A 348 -9.62 18.23 -0.92
N TYR A 349 -8.40 17.79 -1.24
CA TYR A 349 -8.15 16.82 -2.30
C TYR A 349 -8.28 15.37 -1.83
N ILE A 350 -8.42 14.48 -2.80
CA ILE A 350 -8.57 13.04 -2.60
C ILE A 350 -7.17 12.40 -2.55
N LEU A 351 -6.99 11.44 -1.65
CA LEU A 351 -5.74 10.70 -1.49
C LEU A 351 -5.88 9.25 -1.93
N GLY A 352 -4.79 8.71 -2.47
CA GLY A 352 -4.59 7.27 -2.65
C GLY A 352 -3.82 6.62 -1.51
N SER A 353 -2.90 7.37 -0.88
CA SER A 353 -2.11 6.88 0.26
C SER A 353 -1.47 8.00 1.08
N ILE A 354 -1.00 7.65 2.27
CA ILE A 354 -0.10 8.43 3.12
C ILE A 354 1.11 7.56 3.47
N THR A 355 2.32 8.07 3.25
CA THR A 355 3.56 7.34 3.52
C THR A 355 4.36 8.02 4.62
N ALA A 356 4.65 7.29 5.69
CA ALA A 356 5.52 7.72 6.78
C ALA A 356 6.96 7.24 6.54
N PHE A 357 7.95 8.10 6.74
CA PHE A 357 9.37 7.76 6.65
C PHE A 357 10.03 7.83 8.01
N TYR A 358 10.64 6.71 8.41
CA TYR A 358 11.29 6.55 9.71
C TYR A 358 12.79 6.39 9.55
N GLN A 359 13.53 6.98 10.48
CA GLN A 359 14.95 6.70 10.67
C GLN A 359 15.14 5.60 11.72
N GLY A 360 15.82 4.53 11.34
CA GLY A 360 16.25 3.50 12.26
C GLY A 360 16.58 2.20 11.55
N ASP A 361 17.40 1.43 12.24
CA ASP A 361 17.76 0.06 11.88
C ASP A 361 16.62 -0.92 12.17
N ASP A 362 15.74 -0.54 13.10
CA ASP A 362 14.54 -1.29 13.43
C ASP A 362 13.27 -0.74 12.76
N PRO A 363 12.64 -1.50 11.84
CA PRO A 363 11.35 -1.12 11.28
C PRO A 363 10.29 -0.89 12.37
N TYR A 364 10.35 -1.60 13.50
CA TYR A 364 9.35 -1.51 14.56
C TYR A 364 9.62 -0.40 15.58
N SER A 365 10.79 0.26 15.51
CA SER A 365 11.13 1.30 16.47
C SER A 365 10.18 2.49 16.36
N LEU A 366 9.63 2.79 15.17
CA LEU A 366 8.58 3.79 14.85
C LEU A 366 8.63 5.15 15.60
N LYS A 367 9.70 5.46 16.34
CA LYS A 367 9.84 6.66 17.17
C LYS A 367 10.35 7.84 16.36
N ASN A 368 11.12 7.56 15.32
CA ASN A 368 11.85 8.57 14.56
C ASN A 368 11.15 8.87 13.23
N LEU A 369 9.88 9.27 13.29
CA LEU A 369 9.15 9.78 12.13
C LEU A 369 9.81 11.11 11.69
N ILE A 370 10.30 11.17 10.45
CA ILE A 370 11.04 12.33 9.93
C ILE A 370 10.35 13.04 8.77
N MET A 371 9.55 12.31 7.99
CA MET A 371 8.84 12.85 6.84
C MET A 371 7.52 12.11 6.63
N VAL A 372 6.51 12.82 6.14
CA VAL A 372 5.21 12.28 5.73
C VAL A 372 4.92 12.69 4.29
N GLU A 373 4.63 11.73 3.43
CA GLU A 373 4.22 11.96 2.04
C GLU A 373 2.71 11.72 1.88
N LEU A 374 2.02 12.62 1.17
CA LEU A 374 0.63 12.46 0.77
C LEU A 374 0.54 12.27 -0.75
N GLU A 375 -0.02 11.15 -1.20
CA GLU A 375 -0.24 10.84 -2.63
C GLU A 375 -1.63 11.30 -3.08
N LYS A 376 -1.68 12.45 -3.77
CA LYS A 376 -2.89 13.06 -4.31
C LYS A 376 -3.39 12.31 -5.52
N ARG A 377 -4.72 12.23 -5.66
CA ARG A 377 -5.42 11.61 -6.80
C ARG A 377 -6.49 12.55 -7.33
N GLY A 378 -6.74 12.48 -8.64
CA GLY A 378 -7.78 13.27 -9.31
C GLY A 378 -7.46 14.75 -9.52
N THR A 379 -6.20 15.18 -9.37
CA THR A 379 -5.77 16.56 -9.61
C THR A 379 -4.93 16.67 -10.88
N ALA A 380 -5.08 17.77 -11.63
CA ALA A 380 -4.32 18.01 -12.87
C ALA A 380 -2.85 18.39 -12.63
N SER A 381 -2.45 18.70 -11.39
CA SER A 381 -1.07 19.00 -11.04
C SER A 381 -0.72 18.63 -9.60
N ASN A 382 0.54 18.24 -9.42
CA ASN A 382 1.22 17.84 -8.19
C ASN A 382 0.64 16.56 -7.61
N ASP A 383 1.30 15.43 -7.77
CA ASP A 383 0.75 14.17 -7.26
C ASP A 383 1.19 13.90 -5.82
N TYR A 384 2.20 14.63 -5.32
CA TYR A 384 2.80 14.36 -4.02
C TYR A 384 3.03 15.63 -3.21
N LEU A 385 2.63 15.61 -1.93
CA LEU A 385 3.05 16.58 -0.93
C LEU A 385 3.93 15.91 0.11
N TYR A 386 4.88 16.67 0.66
CA TYR A 386 5.80 16.19 1.68
C TYR A 386 5.72 17.12 2.88
N TYR A 387 5.56 16.57 4.07
CA TYR A 387 5.58 17.29 5.33
C TYR A 387 6.79 16.82 6.13
N ILE A 388 7.49 17.77 6.73
CA ILE A 388 8.69 17.51 7.53
C ILE A 388 8.46 17.98 8.95
N ARG A 389 9.05 17.28 9.90
CA ARG A 389 8.96 17.61 11.31
C ARG A 389 9.73 18.90 11.59
N GLN A 390 9.18 19.79 12.41
CA GLN A 390 9.90 20.98 12.86
C GLN A 390 10.93 20.61 13.94
N GLU A 391 12.00 21.40 14.03
CA GLU A 391 13.03 21.23 15.04
C GLU A 391 12.43 21.30 16.46
N ASN A 392 12.87 20.41 17.36
CA ASN A 392 12.43 20.35 18.76
C ASN A 392 10.92 20.10 18.98
N SER A 393 10.18 19.63 17.97
CA SER A 393 8.78 19.24 18.11
C SER A 393 8.56 17.79 17.69
N GLN A 394 7.74 17.06 18.45
CA GLN A 394 7.28 15.72 18.07
C GLN A 394 6.03 15.78 17.17
N ASN A 395 5.22 16.83 17.31
CA ASN A 395 3.89 16.92 16.70
C ASN A 395 3.74 18.08 15.72
N SER A 396 4.71 18.98 15.57
CA SER A 396 4.60 20.11 14.65
C SER A 396 5.27 19.81 13.31
N TRP A 397 4.51 19.97 12.24
CA TRP A 397 4.89 19.64 10.87
C TRP A 397 4.74 20.85 9.97
N THR A 398 5.61 20.97 8.98
CA THR A 398 5.52 21.98 7.93
C THR A 398 5.60 21.34 6.57
N LEU A 399 4.90 21.92 5.59
CA LEU A 399 5.03 21.52 4.21
C LEU A 399 6.47 21.76 3.73
N LEU A 400 7.10 20.75 3.15
CA LEU A 400 8.39 20.85 2.49
C LEU A 400 8.21 21.66 1.20
N GLY A 401 8.69 22.90 1.22
CA GLY A 401 8.66 23.79 0.06
C GLY A 401 9.58 23.29 -1.05
N ARG A 402 9.03 22.59 -2.04
CA ARG A 402 9.76 22.19 -3.26
C ARG A 402 9.47 23.20 -4.37
N GLN A 403 10.49 23.95 -4.77
CA GLN A 403 10.39 24.85 -5.93
C GLN A 403 10.18 23.99 -7.19
N GLU A 404 8.98 24.06 -7.76
CA GLU A 404 8.59 23.53 -9.08
C GLU A 404 8.55 21.99 -9.26
N LYS A 405 9.14 21.20 -8.35
CA LYS A 405 9.10 19.74 -8.42
C LYS A 405 7.93 19.15 -7.62
N THR A 406 7.02 18.51 -8.35
CA THR A 406 5.75 18.04 -7.78
C THR A 406 5.52 16.55 -8.01
N GLY A 407 6.48 15.91 -8.68
CA GLY A 407 6.59 14.46 -8.80
C GLY A 407 7.14 13.82 -7.52
N LYS A 408 7.00 12.50 -7.46
CA LYS A 408 7.42 11.68 -6.33
C LYS A 408 8.93 11.78 -6.10
N LEU A 409 9.34 11.87 -4.84
CA LEU A 409 10.73 11.66 -4.43
C LEU A 409 11.04 10.17 -4.51
N GLU A 410 12.03 9.81 -5.32
CA GLU A 410 12.48 8.42 -5.48
C GLU A 410 14.00 8.32 -5.39
N ASN A 411 14.48 7.10 -5.09
CA ASN A 411 15.89 6.71 -5.12
C ASN A 411 16.81 7.69 -4.36
N ASP A 412 17.82 8.22 -5.04
CA ASP A 412 18.82 9.11 -4.48
C ASP A 412 18.23 10.46 -4.06
N GLU A 413 17.22 11.00 -4.76
CA GLU A 413 16.60 12.28 -4.37
C GLU A 413 15.89 12.14 -3.02
N LEU A 414 15.13 11.05 -2.83
CA LEU A 414 14.50 10.72 -1.56
C LEU A 414 15.54 10.49 -0.47
N THR A 415 16.56 9.68 -0.74
CA THR A 415 17.60 9.34 0.25
C THR A 415 18.39 10.56 0.69
N ASN A 416 18.77 11.44 -0.24
CA ASN A 416 19.46 12.69 0.07
C ASN A 416 18.59 13.62 0.92
N GLN A 417 17.28 13.71 0.62
CA GLN A 417 16.34 14.49 1.43
C GLN A 417 16.23 13.94 2.85
N LEU A 418 16.12 12.62 3.03
CA LEU A 418 16.06 11.98 4.35
C LEU A 418 17.37 12.17 5.14
N ASN A 419 18.52 12.11 4.48
CA ASN A 419 19.84 12.38 5.09
C ASN A 419 19.95 13.84 5.56
N GLN A 420 19.49 14.79 4.75
CA GLN A 420 19.45 16.20 5.13
C GLN A 420 18.59 16.41 6.38
N LEU A 421 17.36 15.87 6.38
CA LEU A 421 16.43 15.97 7.51
C LEU A 421 16.98 15.32 8.78
N LYS A 422 17.64 14.17 8.65
CA LYS A 422 18.33 13.51 9.78
C LYS A 422 19.34 14.44 10.45
N ASN A 423 20.15 15.15 9.66
CA ASN A 423 21.15 16.08 10.16
C ASN A 423 20.50 17.33 10.79
N GLU A 424 19.46 17.89 10.14
CA GLU A 424 18.74 19.08 10.65
C GLU A 424 18.01 18.80 11.96
N LEU A 425 17.43 17.60 12.11
CA LEU A 425 16.70 17.20 13.31
C LEU A 425 17.60 16.67 14.44
N ASN A 426 18.93 16.66 14.25
CA ASN A 426 19.92 16.10 15.18
C ASN A 426 19.62 14.65 15.60
N LEU A 427 19.02 13.85 14.71
CA LEU A 427 18.65 12.47 14.99
C LEU A 427 19.86 11.54 14.81
N GLY A 428 20.54 11.22 15.90
CA GLY A 428 21.70 10.29 15.88
C GLY A 428 22.91 10.74 16.71
N ALA A 429 22.80 11.83 17.46
CA ALA A 429 23.68 12.04 18.60
C ALA A 429 23.19 11.09 19.72
N ASP A 430 23.86 9.96 19.88
CA ASP A 430 23.53 8.95 20.88
C ASP A 430 23.28 9.56 22.27
N GLU A 431 22.15 9.21 22.89
CA GLU A 431 21.87 9.43 24.32
C GLU A 431 22.88 8.70 25.23
N ASP A 432 23.67 7.77 24.69
CA ASP A 432 24.71 7.02 25.42
C ASP A 432 26.04 7.78 25.58
N VAL A 433 26.19 8.97 24.99
CA VAL A 433 27.27 9.86 25.39
C VAL A 433 26.83 10.59 26.66
N HIS A 434 27.09 9.95 27.81
CA HIS A 434 27.11 10.63 29.10
C HIS A 434 27.84 11.97 28.91
N PRO A 435 27.21 13.12 29.19
CA PRO A 435 27.88 14.40 29.08
C PRO A 435 29.02 14.42 30.10
N SER A 436 30.23 14.15 29.63
CA SER A 436 31.44 14.57 30.31
C SER A 436 31.30 16.09 30.47
N ALA A 437 31.15 16.53 31.71
CA ALA A 437 31.02 17.93 32.07
C ALA A 437 32.27 18.70 31.65
N ASP A 438 32.29 19.19 30.42
CA ASP A 438 33.25 20.19 29.96
C ASP A 438 32.50 21.34 29.28
N PRO A 439 32.24 22.44 30.00
CA PRO A 439 31.42 23.54 29.51
C PRO A 439 32.29 24.52 28.72
N GLN A 440 32.87 24.11 27.59
CA GLN A 440 33.43 25.04 26.59
C GLN A 440 33.33 24.46 25.17
N LYS A 441 32.17 24.61 24.52
CA LYS A 441 32.12 24.63 23.06
C LYS A 441 31.34 25.85 22.57
N GLN A 442 32.13 26.78 22.02
CA GLN A 442 31.67 27.99 21.38
C GLN A 442 30.83 27.65 20.14
N VAL A 443 29.72 28.38 20.03
CA VAL A 443 28.87 28.44 18.85
C VAL A 443 29.67 29.08 17.70
N ILE A 444 30.06 28.27 16.71
CA ILE A 444 30.57 28.76 15.43
C ILE A 444 29.37 28.82 14.47
N ILE A 445 28.85 30.02 14.26
CA ILE A 445 27.89 30.31 13.19
C ILE A 445 28.69 30.39 11.88
N ASN A 446 28.57 29.36 11.03
CA ASN A 446 29.02 29.46 9.65
C ASN A 446 27.92 30.16 8.83
N ALA A 447 28.08 31.47 8.64
CA ALA A 447 27.34 32.23 7.65
C ALA A 447 27.91 31.92 6.26
N VAL A 448 27.17 31.18 5.44
CA VAL A 448 27.43 31.07 3.99
C VAL A 448 26.96 32.37 3.34
N GLY A 449 27.87 33.35 3.25
CA GLY A 449 27.67 34.61 2.55
C GLY A 449 28.25 34.56 1.14
N GLY A 450 27.39 34.51 0.14
CA GLY A 450 27.74 34.78 -1.25
C GLY A 450 27.99 36.27 -1.46
N THR A 451 29.16 36.61 -1.98
CA THR A 451 29.57 37.94 -2.45
C THR A 451 28.77 38.40 -3.66
N VAL A 452 27.99 39.48 -3.52
CA VAL A 452 27.79 40.50 -4.56
C VAL A 452 27.88 41.86 -3.89
N GLY A 453 28.77 42.72 -4.39
CA GLY A 453 29.17 43.96 -3.76
C GLY A 453 28.21 45.13 -3.93
N GLY A 454 28.30 46.04 -2.96
CA GLY A 454 28.21 47.50 -3.14
C GLY A 454 26.82 48.13 -3.17
N LEU A 455 26.38 48.71 -2.05
CA LEU A 455 26.51 50.16 -1.79
C LEU A 455 26.00 50.50 -0.38
N VAL A 456 26.69 51.43 0.27
CA VAL A 456 26.41 51.98 1.61
C VAL A 456 25.29 53.03 1.53
N VAL A 457 24.26 52.91 2.37
CA VAL A 457 23.60 54.07 3.02
C VAL A 457 23.13 53.65 4.42
N ALA A 458 23.70 54.30 5.43
CA ALA A 458 23.26 54.27 6.82
C ALA A 458 22.04 55.18 7.00
N GLY A 459 21.07 54.78 7.84
CA GLY A 459 19.95 55.65 8.20
C GLY A 459 18.96 55.05 9.20
N ALA A 460 19.19 55.36 10.48
CA ALA A 460 18.21 55.61 11.56
C ALA A 460 17.12 54.58 11.93
N LEU A 461 17.22 54.12 13.19
CA LEU A 461 16.17 54.03 14.22
C LEU A 461 14.77 54.57 13.86
N VAL A 462 13.72 53.81 14.24
CA VAL A 462 12.73 54.16 15.29
C VAL A 462 11.63 53.08 15.34
N ALA A 463 11.33 52.63 16.56
CA ALA A 463 10.19 51.79 16.91
C ALA A 463 8.86 52.51 16.71
N LEU A 464 7.77 51.79 16.37
CA LEU A 464 6.46 52.03 16.99
C LEU A 464 5.47 50.87 16.79
N VAL A 465 4.73 50.71 17.88
CA VAL A 465 3.76 49.70 18.31
C VAL A 465 2.37 49.96 17.70
N LYS A 466 1.70 48.84 17.33
CA LYS A 466 0.25 48.53 17.33
C LYS A 466 -0.78 49.44 16.60
N VAL A 467 -1.85 48.72 16.24
CA VAL A 467 -3.27 49.09 16.09
C VAL A 467 -3.69 49.57 14.71
N PHE A 468 -4.43 48.72 13.97
CA PHE A 468 -5.87 48.85 13.73
C PHE A 468 -6.30 47.94 12.56
N TRP A 469 -7.23 47.03 12.84
CA TRP A 469 -8.26 46.62 11.87
C TRP A 469 -9.45 47.58 12.09
N PRO A 470 -10.24 47.94 11.06
CA PRO A 470 -11.47 47.19 10.85
C PRO A 470 -11.88 47.03 9.37
N ALA A 471 -12.77 46.06 9.17
CA ALA A 471 -13.49 45.71 7.95
C ALA A 471 -14.54 46.74 7.51
N ILE A 472 -15.00 46.63 6.26
CA ILE A 472 -16.35 46.88 5.65
C ILE A 472 -16.17 46.69 4.13
N VAL A 473 -16.72 45.70 3.40
CA VAL A 473 -18.11 45.25 3.07
C VAL A 473 -18.61 45.76 1.69
N ALA A 474 -19.31 44.86 0.98
CA ALA A 474 -20.26 45.02 -0.14
C ALA A 474 -19.68 45.20 -1.57
N SER A 475 -19.77 44.21 -2.46
CA SER A 475 -20.93 43.67 -3.22
C SER A 475 -21.43 44.58 -4.35
N PHE A 476 -21.39 44.08 -5.59
CA PHE A 476 -22.35 44.42 -6.63
C PHE A 476 -22.63 43.20 -7.51
N SER A 477 -23.92 42.96 -7.73
CA SER A 477 -24.48 42.00 -8.67
C SER A 477 -25.02 42.72 -9.90
N ALA A 478 -25.22 41.93 -10.96
CA ALA A 478 -26.08 42.13 -12.13
C ALA A 478 -25.55 42.94 -13.34
N LEU A 479 -25.27 42.19 -14.41
CA LEU A 479 -26.12 42.17 -15.61
C LEU A 479 -26.18 40.74 -16.17
#